data_AF-A0A840W0J5-F1
#
_entry.id   AF-A0A840W0J5-F1
#
_cell.length_a   1.000
_cell.length_b   1.000
_cell.length_c   1.000
_cell.angle_alpha   90.00
_cell.angle_beta   90.00
_cell.angle_gamma   90.00
#
_symmetry.space_group_name_H-M   'P 1'
#
loop_
_entity.id
_entity.type
_entity.pdbx_description
1 polymer ?
#
loop_
_entity_poly.entity_id
_entity_poly.type
_entity_poly.pdbx_seq_one_letter_code
_entity_poly.pdbx_strand_id
1 'polypeptide(L)'
;MAVESGLLDGESAAEGADAYFRAGERVMRESSREDPDLDWYTVLFSVEEMREFARERGGDPSDRELRAERSHTLAPDDPRLCPWPPERNQRCWCASGRKYKKCCGSANAR
;
A
#
# COMPACT_ATOMS: atom_id res chain seq x y z
N MET A 1 3.05 26.93 -5.68
CA MET A 1 2.71 25.50 -5.84
C MET A 1 3.11 24.82 -4.55
N ALA A 2 2.15 24.44 -3.71
CA ALA A 2 2.46 23.75 -2.46
C ALA A 2 3.13 22.42 -2.81
N VAL A 3 4.31 22.16 -2.23
CA VAL A 3 4.91 20.83 -2.29
C VAL A 3 3.93 19.93 -1.57
N GLU A 4 3.31 18.98 -2.27
CA GLU A 4 2.43 18.01 -1.62
C GLU A 4 3.28 17.15 -0.71
N SER A 5 3.32 17.49 0.58
CA SER A 5 3.98 16.67 1.59
C SER A 5 3.25 15.32 1.65
N GLY A 6 3.95 14.26 1.26
CA GLY A 6 3.44 12.89 1.34
C GLY A 6 3.17 12.45 2.78
N LEU A 7 2.51 11.29 2.94
CA LEU A 7 2.13 10.72 4.24
C LEU A 7 3.17 9.76 4.83
N LEU A 8 4.34 9.69 4.21
CA LEU A 8 5.43 8.84 4.68
C LEU A 8 6.14 9.55 5.82
N ASP A 9 6.37 8.83 6.91
CA ASP A 9 7.20 9.24 8.03
C ASP A 9 8.49 8.39 8.10
N GLY A 10 9.41 8.79 8.97
CA GLY A 10 10.64 8.05 9.26
C GLY A 10 11.51 7.73 8.03
N GLU A 11 12.02 6.49 7.97
CA GLU A 11 12.91 6.00 6.90
C GLU A 11 12.23 6.02 5.53
N SER A 12 10.94 5.73 5.46
CA SER A 12 10.16 5.77 4.21
C SER A 12 10.02 7.18 3.63
N ALA A 13 10.02 8.22 4.48
CA ALA A 13 10.02 9.61 4.01
C ALA A 13 11.34 9.97 3.31
N ALA A 14 12.47 9.42 3.79
CA ALA A 14 13.79 9.68 3.24
C ALA A 14 14.05 8.91 1.94
N GLU A 15 13.55 7.69 1.84
CA GLU A 15 13.77 6.81 0.68
C GLU A 15 12.67 6.89 -0.39
N GLY A 16 11.55 7.56 -0.08
CA GLY A 16 10.46 7.85 -0.98
C GLY A 16 9.45 6.70 -1.14
N ALA A 17 8.42 6.95 -1.96
CA ALA A 17 7.27 6.04 -2.10
C ALA A 17 7.63 4.65 -2.64
N ASP A 18 8.63 4.54 -3.52
CA ASP A 18 9.07 3.24 -4.04
C ASP A 18 9.61 2.34 -2.91
N ALA A 19 10.31 2.90 -1.91
CA ALA A 19 10.80 2.16 -0.76
C ALA A 19 9.66 1.70 0.15
N TYR A 20 8.68 2.58 0.42
CA TYR A 20 7.47 2.23 1.16
C TYR A 20 6.73 1.03 0.54
N PHE A 21 6.52 1.05 -0.78
CA PHE A 21 5.84 -0.05 -1.46
C PHE A 21 6.65 -1.36 -1.46
N ARG A 22 7.98 -1.29 -1.54
CA ARG A 22 8.84 -2.49 -1.41
C ARG A 22 8.83 -3.06 0.00
N ALA A 23 8.86 -2.20 1.02
CA ALA A 23 8.72 -2.63 2.41
C ALA A 23 7.38 -3.34 2.63
N GLY A 24 6.29 -2.78 2.09
CA GLY A 24 4.97 -3.41 2.10
C GLY A 24 4.94 -4.77 1.39
N GLU A 25 5.51 -4.88 0.20
CA GLU A 25 5.63 -6.16 -0.52
C GLU A 25 6.36 -7.21 0.31
N ARG A 26 7.45 -6.84 0.98
CA ARG A 26 8.23 -7.76 1.82
C ARG A 26 7.39 -8.29 2.98
N VAL A 27 6.67 -7.42 3.68
CA VAL A 27 5.80 -7.80 4.80
C VAL A 27 4.69 -8.73 4.31
N MET A 28 4.00 -8.41 3.22
CA MET A 28 2.96 -9.28 2.66
C MET A 28 3.52 -10.64 2.21
N ARG A 29 4.73 -10.67 1.63
CA ARG A 29 5.43 -11.91 1.27
C ARG A 29 5.78 -12.78 2.46
N GLU A 30 6.18 -12.18 3.57
CA GLU A 30 6.47 -12.89 4.80
C GLU A 30 5.19 -13.48 5.40
N SER A 31 4.18 -12.64 5.65
CA SER A 31 2.93 -13.08 6.27
C SER A 31 2.13 -14.08 5.41
N SER A 32 2.12 -13.94 4.08
CA SER A 32 1.46 -14.92 3.21
C SER A 32 2.11 -16.30 3.21
N ARG A 33 3.36 -16.44 3.67
CA ARG A 33 3.99 -17.75 3.88
C ARG A 33 3.57 -18.38 5.20
N GLU A 34 3.22 -17.55 6.19
CA GLU A 34 2.71 -17.99 7.48
C GLU A 34 1.26 -18.45 7.34
N ASP A 35 0.46 -17.75 6.54
CA ASP A 35 -0.96 -18.03 6.29
C ASP A 35 -1.26 -18.20 4.79
N PRO A 36 -0.89 -19.35 4.18
CA PRO A 36 -1.01 -19.56 2.74
C PRO A 36 -2.45 -19.77 2.25
N ASP A 37 -3.38 -20.08 3.17
CA ASP A 37 -4.78 -20.35 2.86
C ASP A 37 -5.66 -19.08 2.86
N LEU A 38 -5.10 -17.93 3.23
CA LEU A 38 -5.82 -16.66 3.24
C LEU A 38 -5.71 -15.97 1.88
N ASP A 39 -6.82 -15.37 1.44
CA ASP A 39 -6.82 -14.45 0.32
C ASP A 39 -6.32 -13.07 0.77
N TRP A 40 -5.29 -12.56 0.10
CA TRP A 40 -4.68 -11.28 0.41
C TRP A 40 -5.14 -10.23 -0.60
N TYR A 41 -5.40 -9.01 -0.11
CA TYR A 41 -5.82 -7.89 -0.93
C TYR A 41 -4.99 -6.65 -0.61
N THR A 42 -4.83 -5.79 -1.61
CA THR A 42 -4.18 -4.49 -1.49
C THR A 42 -5.17 -3.40 -1.91
N VAL A 43 -5.06 -2.23 -1.29
CA VAL A 43 -5.81 -1.04 -1.69
C VAL A 43 -4.89 0.17 -1.61
N LEU A 44 -5.11 1.12 -2.51
CA LEU A 44 -4.46 2.42 -2.48
C LEU A 44 -5.47 3.49 -2.14
N PHE A 45 -5.05 4.41 -1.27
CA PHE A 45 -5.75 5.65 -1.00
C PHE A 45 -4.87 6.81 -1.44
N SER A 46 -5.50 7.84 -1.99
CA SER A 46 -4.79 9.10 -2.25
C SER A 46 -4.39 9.77 -0.94
N VAL A 47 -3.41 10.67 -1.03
CA VAL A 47 -2.99 11.50 0.13
C VAL A 47 -4.15 12.32 0.66
N GLU A 48 -5.01 12.84 -0.23
CA GLU A 48 -6.17 13.64 0.16
C GLU A 48 -7.22 12.80 0.89
N GLU A 49 -7.59 11.63 0.37
CA GLU A 49 -8.55 10.74 1.04
C GLU A 49 -8.10 10.37 2.46
N MET A 50 -6.80 10.12 2.65
CA MET A 50 -6.26 9.82 3.97
C MET A 50 -6.25 11.04 4.89
N ARG A 51 -5.98 12.25 4.37
CA ARG A 51 -6.05 13.50 5.14
C ARG A 51 -7.48 13.81 5.58
N GLU A 52 -8.45 13.63 4.70
CA GLU A 52 -9.87 13.79 5.00
C GLU A 52 -10.29 12.81 6.11
N PHE A 53 -9.98 11.53 5.94
CA PHE A 53 -10.28 10.51 6.95
C PHE A 53 -9.61 10.82 8.30
N ALA A 54 -8.34 11.24 8.29
CA ALA A 54 -7.65 11.60 9.51
C ALA A 54 -8.27 12.81 10.22
N ARG A 55 -8.76 13.81 9.47
CA ARG A 55 -9.48 14.96 10.04
C ARG A 55 -10.81 14.53 10.67
N GLU A 56 -11.55 13.63 10.05
CA GLU A 56 -12.81 13.10 10.59
C GLU A 56 -12.59 12.29 11.88
N ARG A 57 -11.47 11.58 11.96
CA ARG A 57 -11.12 10.73 13.12
C ARG A 57 -10.29 11.45 14.19
N GLY A 58 -9.87 12.68 13.93
CA GLY A 58 -9.03 13.47 14.83
C GLY A 58 -7.62 12.88 15.02
N GLY A 59 -7.05 12.26 13.98
CA GLY A 59 -5.75 11.57 14.02
C GLY A 59 -4.74 12.09 13.00
N ASP A 60 -3.63 11.36 12.86
CA ASP A 60 -2.56 11.65 11.90
C ASP A 60 -2.67 10.73 10.67
N PRO A 61 -2.75 11.25 9.43
CA PRO A 61 -2.76 10.41 8.23
C PRO A 61 -1.45 9.64 7.98
N SER A 62 -0.35 9.96 8.67
CA SER A 62 0.88 9.16 8.66
C SER A 62 0.84 7.97 9.63
N ASP A 63 -0.15 7.90 10.53
CA ASP A 63 -0.29 6.79 11.47
C ASP A 63 -0.69 5.49 10.74
N ARG A 64 0.05 4.42 11.02
CA ARG A 64 -0.19 3.09 10.46
C ARG A 64 -1.53 2.52 10.94
N GLU A 65 -1.91 2.73 12.20
CA GLU A 65 -3.17 2.24 12.74
C GLU A 65 -4.35 2.92 12.03
N LEU A 66 -4.28 4.25 11.84
CA LEU A 66 -5.30 5.01 11.12
C LEU A 66 -5.44 4.58 9.66
N ARG A 67 -4.32 4.29 8.97
CA ARG A 67 -4.34 3.71 7.62
C ARG A 67 -4.98 2.32 7.57
N ALA A 68 -4.65 1.45 8.52
CA ALA A 68 -5.25 0.12 8.63
C ALA A 68 -6.75 0.25 8.87
N GLU A 69 -7.16 1.16 9.74
CA GLU A 69 -8.56 1.42 10.03
C GLU A 69 -9.32 1.88 8.78
N ARG A 70 -8.75 2.78 7.99
CA ARG A 70 -9.32 3.20 6.71
C ARG A 70 -9.53 2.01 5.77
N SER A 71 -8.58 1.08 5.71
CA SER A 71 -8.73 -0.12 4.87
C SER A 71 -9.90 -1.02 5.31
N HIS A 72 -10.19 -1.09 6.61
CA HIS A 72 -11.31 -1.88 7.14
C HIS A 72 -12.69 -1.26 6.88
N THR A 73 -12.76 0.00 6.44
CA THR A 73 -14.03 0.62 6.04
C THR A 73 -14.54 0.15 4.67
N LEU A 74 -13.71 -0.59 3.93
CA LEU A 74 -14.07 -1.13 2.62
C LEU A 74 -14.95 -2.37 2.76
N ALA A 75 -15.97 -2.47 1.91
CA ALA A 75 -16.70 -3.71 1.77
C ALA A 75 -15.81 -4.78 1.10
N PRO A 76 -16.00 -6.08 1.41
CA PRO A 76 -15.22 -7.16 0.79
C PRO A 76 -15.28 -7.20 -0.75
N ASP A 77 -16.33 -6.65 -1.36
CA ASP A 77 -16.54 -6.56 -2.81
C ASP A 77 -16.19 -5.17 -3.39
N ASP A 78 -15.55 -4.29 -2.61
CA ASP A 78 -15.14 -2.96 -3.09
C ASP A 78 -14.19 -3.10 -4.29
N PRO A 79 -14.48 -2.47 -5.44
CA PRO A 79 -13.70 -2.61 -6.67
C PRO A 79 -12.27 -2.06 -6.57
N ARG A 80 -11.94 -1.33 -5.50
CA ARG A 80 -10.58 -0.86 -5.22
C ARG A 80 -9.69 -1.94 -4.62
N LEU A 81 -10.27 -3.02 -4.07
CA LEU A 81 -9.52 -4.16 -3.57
C LEU A 81 -8.86 -4.90 -4.74
N CYS A 82 -7.54 -4.89 -4.76
CA CYS A 82 -6.74 -5.57 -5.75
C CYS A 82 -6.19 -6.88 -5.16
N PRO A 83 -6.54 -8.06 -5.72
CA PRO A 83 -6.01 -9.34 -5.27
C PRO A 83 -4.48 -9.36 -5.29
N TRP A 84 -3.89 -9.87 -4.21
CA TRP A 84 -2.45 -10.00 -4.06
C TRP A 84 -2.07 -11.47 -3.77
N PRO A 85 -1.00 -12.00 -4.40
CA PRO A 85 -0.11 -11.32 -5.33
C PRO A 85 -0.72 -11.18 -6.74
N PRO A 86 -0.53 -10.03 -7.43
CA PRO A 86 -0.89 -9.92 -8.82
C PRO A 86 -0.15 -10.95 -9.68
N GLU A 87 -0.72 -11.34 -10.83
CA GLU A 87 0.03 -12.20 -11.75
C GLU A 87 1.28 -11.48 -12.29
N ARG A 88 2.30 -12.25 -12.66
CA ARG A 88 3.63 -11.71 -13.03
C ARG A 88 3.61 -10.59 -14.08
N ASN A 89 2.69 -10.65 -15.05
CA ASN A 89 2.60 -9.66 -16.13
C ASN A 89 1.53 -8.57 -15.92
N GLN A 90 0.72 -8.69 -14.86
CA GLN A 90 -0.28 -7.68 -14.50
C GLN A 90 0.40 -6.41 -13.99
N ARG A 91 -0.38 -5.32 -13.92
CA ARG A 91 0.10 -4.06 -13.32
C ARG A 91 0.47 -4.29 -11.86
N CYS A 92 1.53 -3.65 -11.41
CA CYS A 92 1.94 -3.71 -10.02
C CYS A 92 0.89 -3.01 -9.13
N TRP A 93 0.60 -3.61 -7.98
CA TRP A 93 -0.37 -3.11 -7.00
C TRP A 93 -0.02 -1.70 -6.46
N CYS A 94 1.24 -1.28 -6.53
CA CYS A 94 1.68 0.07 -6.18
C CYS A 94 1.28 1.17 -7.19
N ALA A 95 0.47 0.82 -8.21
CA ALA A 95 0.02 1.72 -9.28
C ALA A 95 1.11 2.41 -10.11
N SER A 96 2.39 1.99 -10.03
CA SER A 96 3.49 2.54 -10.85
C SER A 96 3.33 2.34 -12.37
N GLY A 97 2.29 1.63 -12.83
CA GLY A 97 2.06 1.27 -14.23
C GLY A 97 2.98 0.17 -14.77
N ARG A 98 4.07 -0.18 -14.06
CA ARG A 98 5.00 -1.25 -14.41
C ARG A 98 4.37 -2.63 -14.21
N LYS A 99 4.86 -3.64 -14.95
CA LYS A 99 4.52 -5.06 -14.72
C LYS A 99 4.98 -5.47 -13.32
N TYR A 100 4.16 -6.22 -12.59
CA TYR A 100 4.45 -6.65 -11.21
C TYR A 100 5.82 -7.33 -11.08
N LYS A 101 6.18 -8.27 -11.97
CA LYS A 101 7.51 -8.94 -11.99
C LYS A 101 8.70 -8.00 -12.22
N LYS A 102 8.46 -6.76 -12.64
CA LYS A 102 9.47 -5.73 -12.91
C LYS A 102 9.38 -4.55 -11.94
N CYS A 103 8.53 -4.66 -10.91
CA CYS A 103 8.31 -3.65 -9.89
C CYS A 103 8.43 -4.29 -8.50
N CYS A 104 7.42 -4.20 -7.64
CA CYS A 104 7.48 -4.74 -6.28
C CYS A 104 7.70 -6.26 -6.27
N GLY A 105 7.05 -6.99 -7.18
CA GLY A 105 7.23 -8.45 -7.33
C GLY A 105 8.52 -8.87 -8.04
N SER A 106 9.47 -7.96 -8.24
CA SER A 106 10.78 -8.29 -8.80
C SER A 106 11.64 -9.00 -7.76
N ALA A 107 12.24 -10.14 -8.12
CA ALA A 107 13.24 -10.79 -7.27
C ALA A 107 14.48 -9.90 -7.00
N ASN A 108 14.67 -8.85 -7.80
CA ASN A 108 15.74 -7.87 -7.65
C ASN A 108 15.27 -6.58 -6.96
N ALA A 109 14.02 -6.51 -6.49
CA ALA A 109 13.60 -5.43 -5.61
C ALA A 109 14.30 -5.64 -4.26
N ARG A 110 15.51 -5.10 -4.17
CA ARG A 110 16.23 -4.90 -2.91
C ARG A 110 15.67 -3.66 -2.21
#